data_AF-A0A7K7PYR7-F1
#
_entry.id   AF-A0A7K7PYR7-F1
#
_cell.length_a   1.000
_cell.length_b   1.000
_cell.length_c   1.000
_cell.angle_alpha   90.00
_cell.angle_beta   90.00
_cell.angle_gamma   90.00
#
_symmetry.space_group_name_H-M   'P 1'
#
loop_
_entity.id
_entity.type
_entity.pdbx_description
1 polymer ?
#
loop_
_entity_poly.entity_id
_entity_poly.type
_entity_poly.pdbx_seq_one_letter_code
_entity_poly.pdbx_strand_id
1 'polypeptide(L)'
;GGYQGAEPEASLTAFILVALEEARDTCREHVNNLDESINKAANFLARRYEQLARPYTVALTSYALALAGKIKSERVLMKSSK
;
A
#
# COMPACT_ATOMS: atom_id res chain seq x y z
N GLY A 1 12.43 22.44 0.89
CA GLY A 1 12.15 21.01 0.62
C GLY A 1 11.03 20.90 -0.40
N GLY A 2 11.25 20.17 -1.48
CA GLY A 2 10.35 20.08 -2.66
C GLY A 2 9.11 19.22 -2.45
N TYR A 3 8.29 19.52 -1.44
CA TYR A 3 7.06 18.79 -1.11
C TYR A 3 5.86 19.11 -2.02
N GLN A 4 5.98 20.07 -2.93
CA GLN A 4 4.93 20.34 -3.91
C GLN A 4 4.87 19.21 -4.94
N GLY A 5 3.82 18.39 -4.87
CA GLY A 5 3.55 17.30 -5.81
C GLY A 5 4.23 15.97 -5.52
N ALA A 6 4.62 15.70 -4.26
CA ALA A 6 5.31 14.48 -3.83
C ALA A 6 4.38 13.33 -3.38
N GLU A 7 3.06 13.47 -3.58
CA GLU A 7 2.05 12.50 -3.09
C GLU A 7 2.33 12.03 -1.63
N PRO A 8 2.60 12.96 -0.69
CA PRO A 8 3.16 12.63 0.62
C PRO A 8 2.23 11.75 1.45
N GLU A 9 0.92 11.95 1.32
CA GLU A 9 -0.09 11.14 2.00
C GLU A 9 -0.06 9.68 1.51
N ALA A 10 0.10 9.45 0.21
CA ALA A 10 0.12 8.09 -0.35
C ALA A 10 1.43 7.38 -0.01
N SER A 11 2.58 8.05 -0.19
CA SER A 11 3.88 7.46 0.12
C SER A 11 4.05 7.16 1.62
N LEU A 12 3.63 8.07 2.50
CA LEU A 12 3.68 7.83 3.95
C LEU A 12 2.71 6.71 4.36
N THR A 13 1.49 6.69 3.83
CA THR A 13 0.51 5.64 4.15
C THR A 13 0.98 4.27 3.65
N ALA A 14 1.59 4.21 2.46
CA ALA A 14 2.16 2.97 1.93
C ALA A 14 3.32 2.46 2.80
N PHE A 15 4.20 3.35 3.25
CA PHE A 15 5.27 2.99 4.18
C PHE A 15 4.73 2.43 5.51
N ILE A 16 3.71 3.09 6.09
CA ILE A 16 3.07 2.63 7.32
C ILE A 16 2.37 1.28 7.11
N LEU A 17 1.67 1.08 5.98
CA LEU A 17 1.02 -0.19 5.68
C LEU A 17 2.04 -1.34 5.62
N VAL A 18 3.19 -1.14 4.99
CA VAL A 18 4.28 -2.13 5.02
C VAL A 18 4.70 -2.43 6.46
N ALA A 19 4.97 -1.41 7.27
CA ALA A 19 5.37 -1.61 8.66
C ALA A 19 4.31 -2.36 9.50
N LEU A 20 3.02 -2.10 9.27
CA LEU A 20 1.92 -2.79 9.96
C LEU A 20 1.83 -4.27 9.54
N GLU A 21 2.03 -4.58 8.26
CA GLU A 21 2.06 -5.96 7.76
C GLU A 21 3.27 -6.73 8.30
N GLU A 22 4.47 -6.12 8.30
CA GLU A 22 5.70 -6.75 8.81
C GLU A 22 5.63 -6.98 10.34
N ALA A 23 4.98 -6.08 11.08
CA ALA A 23 4.78 -6.22 12.52
C ALA A 23 3.53 -7.03 12.89
N ARG A 24 2.77 -7.51 11.90
CA ARG A 24 1.41 -8.03 12.10
C ARG A 24 1.37 -9.15 13.12
N ASP A 25 2.22 -10.16 12.96
CA ASP A 25 2.21 -11.35 13.82
C ASP A 25 2.56 -11.02 15.28
N THR A 26 3.50 -10.09 15.49
CA THR A 26 3.90 -9.64 16.84
C THR A 26 2.82 -8.79 17.50
N CYS A 27 2.17 -7.91 16.74
CA CYS A 27 1.22 -6.93 17.28
C CYS A 27 -0.22 -7.44 17.33
N ARG A 28 -0.57 -8.51 16.63
CA ARG A 28 -1.97 -8.98 16.47
C ARG A 28 -2.68 -9.26 17.79
N GLU A 29 -1.98 -9.82 18.77
CA GLU A 29 -2.53 -10.13 20.09
C GLU A 29 -2.57 -8.92 21.04
N HIS A 30 -1.80 -7.88 20.73
CA HIS A 30 -1.63 -6.70 21.60
C HIS A 30 -2.46 -5.49 21.11
N VAL A 31 -2.80 -5.46 19.81
CA VAL A 31 -3.45 -4.33 19.16
C VAL A 31 -4.77 -4.78 18.54
N ASN A 32 -5.86 -4.55 19.27
CA ASN A 32 -7.21 -5.02 18.94
C ASN A 32 -7.75 -4.57 17.57
N ASN A 33 -7.23 -3.47 17.01
CA ASN A 33 -7.69 -2.89 15.75
C ASN A 33 -6.63 -2.93 14.63
N LEU A 34 -5.62 -3.79 14.76
CA LEU A 34 -4.53 -3.88 13.79
C LEU A 34 -5.02 -4.29 12.39
N ASP A 35 -5.75 -5.40 12.31
CA ASP A 35 -6.31 -5.91 11.05
C ASP A 35 -7.28 -4.88 10.40
N GLU A 36 -8.01 -4.11 11.22
CA GLU A 36 -8.87 -3.02 10.73
C GLU A 36 -8.05 -1.85 10.17
N SER A 37 -6.98 -1.47 10.85
CA SER A 37 -6.07 -0.39 10.45
C SER A 37 -5.34 -0.71 9.15
N ILE A 38 -4.84 -1.94 9.02
CA ILE A 38 -4.27 -2.49 7.78
C ILE A 38 -5.29 -2.38 6.64
N ASN A 39 -6.52 -2.87 6.86
CA ASN A 39 -7.56 -2.81 5.84
C ASN A 39 -7.92 -1.38 5.44
N LYS A 40 -7.99 -0.43 6.40
CA LYS A 40 -8.26 0.98 6.12
C LYS A 40 -7.15 1.62 5.29
N ALA A 41 -5.90 1.40 5.66
CA ALA A 41 -4.75 1.93 4.92
C ALA A 41 -4.68 1.33 3.51
N ALA A 42 -4.86 0.02 3.37
CA ALA A 42 -4.87 -0.66 2.08
C ALA A 42 -6.02 -0.17 1.17
N ASN A 43 -7.23 0.02 1.71
CA ASN A 43 -8.36 0.55 0.94
C ASN A 43 -8.16 2.01 0.53
N PHE A 44 -7.55 2.84 1.39
CA PHE A 44 -7.20 4.21 1.06
C PHE A 44 -6.22 4.28 -0.12
N LEU A 45 -5.16 3.48 -0.08
CA LEU A 45 -4.17 3.39 -1.14
C LEU A 45 -4.76 2.84 -2.45
N ALA A 46 -5.58 1.80 -2.37
CA ALA A 46 -6.22 1.21 -3.55
C ALA A 46 -7.09 2.22 -4.32
N ARG A 47 -7.82 3.10 -3.62
CA ARG A 47 -8.63 4.16 -4.23
C ARG A 47 -7.80 5.24 -4.92
N ARG A 48 -6.57 5.46 -4.47
CA ARG A 48 -5.67 6.50 -5.01
C ARG A 48 -4.70 5.96 -6.05
N TYR A 49 -4.49 4.64 -6.10
CA TYR A 49 -3.45 4.00 -6.90
C TYR A 49 -3.44 4.42 -8.37
N GLU A 50 -4.61 4.47 -9.02
CA GLU A 50 -4.73 4.87 -10.44
C GLU A 50 -4.39 6.34 -10.70
N GLN A 51 -4.42 7.19 -9.67
CA GLN A 51 -4.14 8.62 -9.78
C GLN A 51 -2.69 8.96 -9.44
N LEU A 52 -1.91 7.98 -8.98
CA LEU A 52 -0.50 8.19 -8.64
C LEU A 52 0.34 8.31 -9.91
N ALA A 53 1.17 9.34 -9.98
CA ALA A 53 2.02 9.65 -11.12
C ALA A 53 3.51 9.55 -10.80
N ARG A 54 3.91 9.60 -9.54
CA ARG A 54 5.33 9.54 -9.17
C ARG A 54 5.81 8.09 -9.14
N PRO A 55 6.87 7.72 -9.89
CA PRO A 55 7.36 6.34 -9.94
C PRO A 55 7.64 5.75 -8.56
N TYR A 56 8.25 6.53 -7.67
CA TYR A 56 8.52 6.10 -6.30
C TYR A 56 7.24 5.77 -5.52
N THR A 57 6.23 6.65 -5.54
CA THR A 57 4.97 6.43 -4.84
C THR A 57 4.20 5.27 -5.43
N VAL A 58 4.17 5.14 -6.76
CA VAL A 58 3.52 4.02 -7.47
C VAL A 58 4.17 2.70 -7.05
N ALA A 59 5.50 2.61 -7.08
CA ALA A 59 6.24 1.40 -6.69
C ALA A 59 5.97 1.02 -5.23
N LEU A 60 6.13 1.97 -4.30
CA LEU A 60 5.91 1.72 -2.87
C LEU A 60 4.45 1.32 -2.58
N THR A 61 3.49 2.01 -3.20
CA THR A 61 2.06 1.71 -3.03
C THR A 61 1.70 0.35 -3.64
N SER A 62 2.26 0.00 -4.81
CA SER A 62 2.03 -1.30 -5.45
C SER A 62 2.54 -2.45 -4.57
N TYR A 63 3.72 -2.29 -3.96
CA TYR A 63 4.30 -3.26 -3.03
C TYR A 63 3.43 -3.40 -1.78
N ALA A 64 3.07 -2.29 -1.14
CA ALA A 64 2.25 -2.31 0.07
C ALA A 64 0.88 -2.97 -0.17
N LEU A 65 0.24 -2.69 -1.32
CA LEU A 65 -1.03 -3.31 -1.70
C LEU A 65 -0.90 -4.79 -2.07
N ALA A 66 0.23 -5.21 -2.64
CA ALA A 66 0.50 -6.62 -2.90
C ALA A 66 0.70 -7.39 -1.59
N LEU A 67 1.46 -6.81 -0.65
CA LEU A 67 1.69 -7.37 0.68
C LEU A 67 0.36 -7.56 1.45
N ALA A 68 -0.51 -6.54 1.42
CA ALA A 68 -1.85 -6.59 2.00
C ALA A 68 -2.88 -7.40 1.19
N GLY A 69 -2.46 -8.12 0.14
CA GLY A 69 -3.33 -8.98 -0.68
C GLY A 69 -4.38 -8.24 -1.53
N LYS A 70 -4.27 -6.92 -1.71
CA LYS A 70 -5.23 -6.09 -2.47
C LYS A 70 -4.96 -6.06 -3.97
N ILE A 71 -3.71 -6.28 -4.42
CA ILE A 71 -3.37 -6.37 -5.84
C ILE A 71 -2.97 -7.81 -6.17
N LYS A 72 -3.78 -8.49 -7.00
CA LYS A 72 -3.39 -9.75 -7.64
C LYS A 72 -2.58 -9.42 -8.90
N SER A 73 -1.29 -9.12 -8.70
CA SER A 73 -0.36 -8.74 -9.76
C SER A 73 -0.36 -9.73 -10.94
N GLU A 74 -0.63 -11.01 -10.66
CA GLU A 74 -0.66 -12.09 -11.64
C GLU A 74 -1.66 -11.87 -12.81
N ARG A 75 -2.89 -11.40 -12.54
CA ARG A 75 -3.90 -11.23 -13.61
C ARG A 75 -3.62 -10.05 -14.53
N VAL A 76 -2.97 -9.01 -14.03
CA VAL A 76 -2.62 -7.80 -14.81
C VAL A 76 -1.32 -8.03 -15.58
N LEU A 77 -0.33 -8.70 -14.98
CA LEU A 77 0.92 -9.07 -15.64
C LEU A 77 0.70 -10.13 -16.75
N MET A 78 -0.14 -11.15 -16.51
CA MET A 78 -0.46 -12.16 -17.54
C MET A 78 -1.23 -11.57 -18.74
N LYS A 79 -1.98 -10.48 -18.57
CA LYS A 79 -2.74 -9.85 -19.65
C LYS A 79 -1.86 -9.05 -20.61
N SER A 80 -0.70 -8.58 -20.15
CA SER A 80 0.25 -7.78 -20.93
C SER A 80 1.38 -8.61 -21.58
N SER A 81 1.34 -9.94 -21.44
CA SER A 81 2.30 -10.88 -22.06
C SER A 81 1.80 -11.47 -23.39
N LYS A 82 1.13 -10.67 -24.22
CA LYS A 82 0.80 -11.04 -25.60
C LYS A 82 1.64 -10.28 -26.60
#